data_AF-A0A1T2CG23-F1
#
_entry.id   AF-A0A1T2CG23-F1
#
_cell.length_a   1.000
_cell.length_b   1.000
_cell.length_c   1.000
_cell.angle_alpha   90.00
_cell.angle_beta   90.00
_cell.angle_gamma   90.00
#
_symmetry.space_group_name_H-M   'P 1'
#
loop_
_entity.id
_entity.type
_entity.pdbx_description
1 polymer ?
#
loop_
_entity_poly.entity_id
_entity_poly.type
_entity_poly.pdbx_seq_one_letter_code
_entity_poly.pdbx_strand_id
1 'polypeptide(L)'
;MKRTLFQFSFTTNRQCDNENEDNVNGDSESESDSNQTDGPSRSKKTKVKKTFQTSWLAKWPWLRKDEKGMKCKVCLDHKKANTFTGSSGCDNYRTSTLKRHVESSDHKDSLRAEALQKD
;
A
#
# COMPACT_ATOMS: atom_id res chain seq x y z
N MET A 1 28.22 -39.92 0.56
CA MET A 1 26.96 -39.42 1.15
C MET A 1 26.41 -38.33 0.25
N LYS A 2 25.16 -38.44 -0.21
CA LYS A 2 24.51 -37.42 -1.07
C LYS A 2 23.97 -36.31 -0.17
N ARG A 3 24.63 -35.14 -0.13
CA ARG A 3 24.15 -33.98 0.63
C ARG A 3 23.18 -33.21 -0.27
N THR A 4 21.89 -33.52 -0.14
CA THR A 4 20.84 -32.76 -0.82
C THR A 4 20.71 -31.41 -0.11
N LEU A 5 21.28 -30.37 -0.71
CA LEU A 5 21.01 -28.99 -0.30
C LEU A 5 19.57 -28.66 -0.68
N PHE A 6 18.68 -28.58 0.30
CA PHE A 6 17.41 -27.88 0.14
C PHE A 6 17.73 -26.40 -0.07
N GLN A 7 17.80 -26.03 -1.35
CA GLN A 7 17.96 -24.66 -1.77
C GLN A 7 16.61 -23.97 -1.57
N PHE A 8 16.38 -23.41 -0.39
CA PHE A 8 15.23 -22.55 -0.13
C PHE A 8 15.39 -21.30 -1.00
N SER A 9 14.72 -21.29 -2.14
CA SER A 9 14.53 -20.10 -2.96
C SER A 9 13.54 -19.17 -2.24
N PHE A 10 14.06 -18.19 -1.51
CA PHE A 10 13.25 -17.05 -1.05
C PHE A 10 12.96 -16.16 -2.26
N THR A 11 12.00 -16.56 -3.10
CA THR A 11 11.44 -15.64 -4.10
C THR A 11 10.52 -14.68 -3.38
N THR A 12 11.06 -13.60 -2.82
CA THR A 12 10.27 -12.47 -2.32
C THR A 12 9.76 -11.65 -3.50
N ASN A 13 8.96 -12.26 -4.38
CA ASN A 13 8.09 -11.53 -5.28
C ASN A 13 6.82 -11.21 -4.49
N ARG A 14 6.94 -10.20 -3.61
CA ARG A 14 5.84 -9.75 -2.78
C ARG A 14 4.90 -8.98 -3.71
N GLN A 15 3.94 -9.69 -4.28
CA GLN A 15 2.81 -9.08 -4.97
C GLN A 15 2.10 -8.15 -3.97
N CYS A 16 1.50 -7.07 -4.45
CA CYS A 16 0.60 -6.26 -3.63
C CYS A 16 -0.62 -7.11 -3.26
N ASP A 17 -0.53 -7.90 -2.19
CA ASP A 17 -1.58 -8.82 -1.78
C ASP A 17 -2.89 -8.07 -1.62
N ASN A 18 -3.84 -8.42 -2.50
CA ASN A 18 -5.20 -7.93 -2.48
C ASN A 18 -5.97 -8.76 -1.46
N GLU A 19 -5.75 -8.46 -0.19
CA GLU A 19 -6.60 -8.98 0.88
C GLU A 19 -7.89 -8.12 0.89
N ASN A 20 -8.87 -8.59 0.13
CA ASN A 20 -10.30 -8.49 0.44
C ASN A 20 -10.48 -9.56 1.54
N GLU A 21 -10.82 -9.28 2.80
CA GLU A 21 -11.92 -8.50 3.38
C GLU A 21 -11.43 -8.05 4.77
N ASP A 22 -11.68 -6.81 5.21
CA ASP A 22 -12.74 -6.61 6.21
C ASP A 22 -13.51 -5.30 6.00
N ASN A 23 -14.81 -5.47 6.13
CA ASN A 23 -15.82 -4.44 6.29
C ASN A 23 -15.66 -3.77 7.66
N VAL A 24 -14.98 -2.62 7.72
CA VAL A 24 -15.06 -1.71 8.88
C VAL A 24 -15.50 -0.34 8.39
N ASN A 25 -16.80 -0.07 8.60
CA ASN A 25 -17.35 1.28 8.62
C ASN A 25 -16.74 2.05 9.80
N GLY A 26 -16.52 3.35 9.62
CA GLY A 26 -16.42 4.29 10.74
C GLY A 26 -15.14 5.13 10.76
N ASP A 27 -15.17 6.24 10.04
CA ASP A 27 -14.63 7.49 10.56
C ASP A 27 -15.62 8.59 10.15
N SER A 28 -16.59 8.79 11.05
CA SER A 28 -17.63 9.82 10.96
C SER A 28 -17.14 11.03 11.72
N GLU A 29 -17.10 12.18 11.08
CA GLU A 29 -17.25 13.46 11.77
C GLU A 29 -18.16 14.39 10.96
N SER A 30 -19.26 14.81 11.61
CA SER A 30 -20.17 15.93 11.34
C SER A 30 -21.41 15.77 10.43
N GLU A 31 -22.48 15.26 11.07
CA GLU A 31 -23.88 15.78 11.20
C GLU A 31 -24.60 16.41 10.00
N SER A 32 -25.72 15.79 9.59
CA SER A 32 -27.04 16.43 9.47
C SER A 32 -28.15 15.40 9.19
N ASP A 33 -29.26 15.62 9.86
CA ASP A 33 -30.48 14.83 10.03
C ASP A 33 -31.29 14.53 8.76
N SER A 34 -31.90 13.33 8.69
CA SER A 34 -33.33 13.08 8.40
C SER A 34 -33.61 11.69 7.80
N ASN A 35 -34.30 10.88 8.62
CA ASN A 35 -35.42 9.97 8.33
C ASN A 35 -35.45 9.01 7.11
N GLN A 36 -35.73 7.75 7.46
CA GLN A 36 -36.74 6.82 6.91
C GLN A 36 -36.31 5.60 6.05
N THR A 37 -36.75 4.45 6.59
CA THR A 37 -37.40 3.28 5.96
C THR A 37 -36.60 2.02 5.63
N ASP A 38 -37.15 0.93 6.19
CA ASP A 38 -36.86 -0.49 6.05
C ASP A 38 -36.74 -1.04 4.62
N GLY A 39 -35.84 -2.04 4.48
CA GLY A 39 -35.89 -3.04 3.41
C GLY A 39 -34.56 -3.80 3.25
N PRO A 40 -34.54 -5.16 3.32
CA PRO A 40 -33.32 -5.94 3.06
C PRO A 40 -33.08 -6.06 1.55
N SER A 41 -32.71 -4.95 0.90
CA SER A 41 -32.22 -4.97 -0.48
C SER A 41 -30.75 -5.34 -0.48
N ARG A 42 -30.45 -6.55 -0.96
CA ARG A 42 -29.09 -7.07 -1.15
C ARG A 42 -28.42 -6.33 -2.32
N SER A 43 -28.07 -5.06 -2.12
CA SER A 43 -27.40 -4.26 -3.15
C SER A 43 -26.01 -4.82 -3.42
N LYS A 44 -25.80 -5.37 -4.62
CA LYS A 44 -24.47 -5.71 -5.14
C LYS A 44 -23.67 -4.41 -5.21
N LYS A 45 -22.83 -4.15 -4.21
CA LYS A 45 -21.93 -2.99 -4.18
C LYS A 45 -20.99 -3.13 -5.38
N THR A 46 -21.22 -2.35 -6.44
CA THR A 46 -20.28 -2.19 -7.55
C THR A 46 -18.97 -1.74 -6.92
N LYS A 47 -17.91 -2.56 -6.99
CA LYS A 47 -16.58 -2.21 -6.44
C LYS A 47 -16.06 -1.01 -7.23
N VAL A 48 -16.33 0.20 -6.74
CA VAL A 48 -15.77 1.43 -7.30
C VAL A 48 -14.26 1.26 -7.27
N LYS A 49 -13.63 1.30 -8.45
CA LYS A 49 -12.16 1.27 -8.55
C LYS A 49 -11.65 2.51 -7.82
N LYS A 50 -10.95 2.27 -6.71
CA LYS A 50 -10.34 3.36 -5.93
C LYS A 50 -9.31 4.05 -6.81
N THR A 51 -9.38 5.36 -6.90
CA THR A 51 -8.44 6.20 -7.64
C THR A 51 -7.34 6.70 -6.72
N PHE A 52 -6.22 7.14 -7.30
CA PHE A 52 -5.13 7.76 -6.55
C PHE A 52 -5.63 9.06 -5.88
N GLN A 53 -5.44 9.20 -4.57
CA GLN A 53 -5.79 10.43 -3.87
C GLN A 53 -4.59 11.39 -3.87
N THR A 54 -4.76 12.58 -4.44
CA THR A 54 -3.72 13.61 -4.49
C THR A 54 -3.33 14.14 -3.11
N SER A 55 -4.27 14.13 -2.15
CA SER A 55 -4.02 14.48 -0.74
C SER A 55 -2.94 13.61 -0.08
N TRP A 56 -2.70 12.42 -0.61
CA TRP A 56 -1.65 11.53 -0.13
C TRP A 56 -0.24 12.07 -0.35
N LEU A 57 -0.03 12.86 -1.41
CA LEU A 57 1.28 13.46 -1.69
C LEU A 57 1.69 14.46 -0.59
N ALA A 58 0.72 15.14 0.02
CA ALA A 58 0.96 16.05 1.14
C ALA A 58 1.26 15.28 2.45
N LYS A 59 0.61 14.12 2.65
CA LYS A 59 0.78 13.31 3.87
C LYS A 59 2.03 12.43 3.85
N TRP A 60 2.42 11.95 2.67
CA TRP A 60 3.56 11.07 2.47
C TRP A 60 4.50 11.64 1.41
N PRO A 61 5.49 12.47 1.80
CA PRO A 61 6.36 13.17 0.85
C PRO A 61 7.27 12.23 0.04
N TRP A 62 7.48 11.00 0.49
CA TRP A 62 8.22 9.95 -0.23
C TRP A 62 7.39 9.25 -1.31
N LEU A 63 6.06 9.44 -1.33
CA LEU A 63 5.15 8.81 -2.27
C LEU A 63 5.12 9.58 -3.59
N ARG A 64 5.21 8.86 -4.71
CA ARG A 64 5.08 9.43 -6.06
C ARG A 64 4.03 8.67 -6.86
N LYS A 65 3.19 9.41 -7.58
CA LYS A 65 2.30 8.85 -8.60
C LYS A 65 3.08 8.65 -9.89
N ASP A 66 3.08 7.43 -10.40
CA ASP A 66 3.60 7.07 -11.72
C ASP A 66 2.39 6.78 -12.65
N GLU A 67 2.65 6.53 -13.93
CA GLU A 67 1.60 6.17 -14.91
C GLU A 67 0.98 4.81 -14.60
N LYS A 68 1.80 3.87 -14.13
CA LYS A 68 1.41 2.47 -13.86
C LYS A 68 0.95 2.20 -12.42
N GLY A 69 1.19 3.12 -11.50
CA GLY A 69 0.86 2.93 -10.08
C GLY A 69 1.58 3.92 -9.18
N MET A 70 1.57 3.64 -7.88
CA MET A 70 2.28 4.39 -6.87
C MET A 70 3.67 3.80 -6.62
N LYS A 71 4.66 4.67 -6.45
CA LYS A 71 6.03 4.29 -6.13
C LYS A 71 6.53 5.05 -4.90
N CYS A 72 7.42 4.41 -4.14
CA CYS A 72 8.10 5.03 -3.02
C CYS A 72 9.48 5.47 -3.49
N LYS A 73 9.73 6.79 -3.56
CA LYS A 73 11.00 7.34 -4.05
C LYS A 73 12.18 6.85 -3.21
N VAL A 74 12.05 6.91 -1.89
CA VAL A 74 13.11 6.51 -0.95
C VAL A 74 13.50 5.04 -1.14
N CYS A 75 12.51 4.14 -1.19
CA CYS A 75 12.79 2.72 -1.44
C CYS A 75 13.39 2.46 -2.82
N LEU A 76 13.01 3.26 -3.82
CA LEU A 76 13.51 3.15 -5.19
C LEU A 76 14.98 3.60 -5.28
N ASP A 77 15.33 4.70 -4.62
CA ASP A 77 16.69 5.23 -4.55
C ASP A 77 17.63 4.25 -3.84
N HIS A 78 17.15 3.61 -2.76
CA HIS A 78 17.90 2.58 -2.02
C HIS A 78 17.77 1.16 -2.59
N LYS A 79 17.13 1.00 -3.76
CA LYS A 79 16.94 -0.28 -4.47
C LYS A 79 16.44 -1.43 -3.59
N LYS A 80 15.54 -1.13 -2.64
CA LYS A 80 14.94 -2.17 -1.79
C LYS A 80 13.91 -2.99 -2.55
N ALA A 81 13.76 -4.26 -2.18
CA ALA A 81 12.83 -5.19 -2.81
C ALA A 81 11.43 -5.06 -2.17
N ASN A 82 10.57 -4.23 -2.77
CA ASN A 82 9.25 -3.90 -2.25
C ASN A 82 8.20 -3.90 -3.37
N THR A 83 6.92 -4.00 -2.99
CA THR A 83 5.77 -3.78 -3.90
C THR A 83 5.79 -2.41 -4.58
N PHE A 84 6.39 -1.40 -3.94
CA PHE A 84 6.47 -0.03 -4.43
C PHE A 84 7.67 0.26 -5.33
N THR A 85 8.63 -0.66 -5.43
CA THR A 85 9.83 -0.54 -6.27
C THR A 85 9.79 -1.45 -7.50
N GLY A 86 8.77 -2.31 -7.60
CA GLY A 86 8.52 -3.14 -8.78
C GLY A 86 8.34 -2.31 -10.06
N SER A 87 8.60 -2.95 -11.20
CA SER A 87 8.56 -2.31 -12.54
C SER A 87 7.23 -1.60 -12.83
N SER A 88 6.10 -2.18 -12.39
CA SER A 88 4.76 -1.63 -12.52
C SER A 88 4.35 -0.67 -11.40
N GLY A 89 5.10 -0.61 -10.29
CA GLY A 89 4.65 0.06 -9.07
C GLY A 89 3.45 -0.63 -8.42
N CYS A 90 2.92 -0.01 -7.36
CA CYS A 90 1.76 -0.51 -6.62
C CYS A 90 0.47 0.14 -7.14
N ASP A 91 -0.42 -0.65 -7.73
CA ASP A 91 -1.73 -0.23 -8.24
C ASP A 91 -2.83 -0.23 -7.16
N ASN A 92 -2.50 -0.68 -5.95
CA ASN A 92 -3.42 -0.72 -4.83
C ASN A 92 -3.54 0.66 -4.16
N TYR A 93 -4.42 1.49 -4.70
CA TYR A 93 -4.79 2.80 -4.16
C TYR A 93 -5.60 2.68 -2.87
N ARG A 94 -4.96 2.25 -1.77
CA ARG A 94 -5.51 2.24 -0.42
C ARG A 94 -4.56 2.89 0.57
N THR A 95 -5.12 3.69 1.47
CA THR A 95 -4.40 4.28 2.59
C THR A 95 -3.80 3.23 3.53
N SER A 96 -4.48 2.10 3.75
CA SER A 96 -3.94 1.00 4.57
C SER A 96 -2.65 0.43 3.99
N THR A 97 -2.55 0.31 2.66
CA THR A 97 -1.34 -0.11 1.96
C THR A 97 -0.18 0.86 2.22
N LEU A 98 -0.45 2.16 2.19
CA LEU A 98 0.55 3.19 2.50
C LEU A 98 0.98 3.16 3.97
N LYS A 99 0.03 3.03 4.91
CA LYS A 99 0.33 2.90 6.34
C LYS A 99 1.24 1.70 6.62
N ARG A 100 0.86 0.51 6.12
CA ARG A 100 1.66 -0.72 6.25
C ARG A 100 3.03 -0.58 5.61
N HIS A 101 3.14 0.16 4.50
CA HIS A 101 4.44 0.41 3.86
C HIS A 101 5.36 1.24 4.75
N VAL A 102 4.87 2.32 5.37
CA VAL A 102 5.66 3.14 6.30
C VAL A 102 6.19 2.32 7.47
N GLU A 103 5.39 1.37 7.95
CA GLU A 103 5.76 0.50 9.07
C GLU A 103 6.73 -0.61 8.68
N SER A 104 6.87 -0.91 7.38
CA SER A 104 7.74 -1.96 6.86
C SER A 104 9.22 -1.69 7.15
N SER A 105 9.96 -2.75 7.49
CA SER A 105 11.40 -2.69 7.75
C SER A 105 12.16 -2.07 6.59
N ASP A 106 11.85 -2.49 5.36
CA ASP A 106 12.51 -1.98 4.15
C ASP A 106 12.41 -0.46 4.00
N HIS A 107 11.24 0.11 4.32
CA HIS A 107 11.02 1.55 4.24
C HIS A 107 11.82 2.28 5.32
N LYS A 108 11.76 1.78 6.57
CA LYS A 108 12.52 2.31 7.71
C LYS A 108 14.04 2.24 7.47
N ASP A 109 14.52 1.13 6.93
CA ASP A 109 15.93 0.95 6.58
C ASP A 109 16.36 1.91 5.47
N SER A 110 15.49 2.13 4.47
CA SER A 110 15.77 3.11 3.41
C SER A 110 15.84 4.53 3.97
N LEU A 111 14.92 4.93 4.85
CA LEU A 111 14.97 6.24 5.52
C LEU A 111 16.23 6.43 6.36
N ARG A 112 16.65 5.38 7.09
CA ARG A 112 17.90 5.41 7.85
C ARG A 112 19.13 5.55 6.93
N ALA A 113 19.13 4.82 5.81
CA ALA A 113 20.20 4.91 4.82
C ALA A 113 20.24 6.29 4.15
N GLU A 114 19.08 6.90 3.87
CA GLU A 114 19.00 8.26 3.29
C GLU A 114 19.56 9.31 4.27
N ALA A 115 19.29 9.16 5.56
CA ALA A 115 19.81 10.07 6.59
C ALA A 115 21.35 10.02 6.69
N LEU A 116 21.94 8.82 6.59
CA LEU A 116 23.39 8.62 6.67
C LEU A 116 24.18 9.11 5.44
N GLN A 117 23.51 9.39 4.33
CA GLN A 117 24.17 9.88 3.10
C GLN A 117 24.25 11.41 3.03
N LYS A 118 23.74 12.13 4.04
CA LYS A 118 23.72 13.60 4.09
C LYS A 118 24.81 14.20 4.99
N ASP A 119 25.74 13.39 5.48
CA ASP A 119 26.93 13.80 6.25
C ASP A 119 28.17 13.96 5.36
#